data_AF-K0F4N2-F1
#
_entry.id   AF-K0F4N2-F1
#
_cell.length_a   1.000
_cell.length_b   1.000
_cell.length_c   1.000
_cell.angle_alpha   90.00
_cell.angle_beta   90.00
_cell.angle_gamma   90.00
#
_symmetry.space_group_name_H-M   'P 1'
#
loop_
_entity.id
_entity.type
_entity.pdbx_description
1 polymer ?
#
loop_
_entity_poly.entity_id
_entity_poly.type
_entity_poly.pdbx_seq_one_letter_code
_entity_poly.pdbx_strand_id
1 'polypeptide(L)' 'MDTDSAEQPIAVARANLSELINNVRLLRRSYFLTSRDKRQAAVVPVELGELILQVGGADAAARILTAHLETG' A
#
# COMPACT_ATOMS: atom_id res chain seq x y z
N MET A 1 -6.11 13.89 -9.02
CA MET A 1 -6.40 13.03 -7.85
C MET A 1 -5.86 13.74 -6.61
N ASP A 2 -6.47 13.60 -5.43
CA ASP A 2 -5.81 14.11 -4.21
C ASP A 2 -4.71 13.13 -3.83
N THR A 3 -3.47 13.43 -4.20
CA THR A 3 -2.30 12.59 -3.97
C THR A 3 -1.76 12.70 -2.54
N ASP A 4 -2.26 13.64 -1.74
CA ASP A 4 -1.82 13.85 -0.37
C ASP A 4 -2.48 12.85 0.57
N SER A 5 -3.67 12.34 0.22
CA SER A 5 -4.29 11.24 0.93
C SER A 5 -3.58 9.92 0.64
N ALA A 6 -3.14 9.23 1.71
CA ALA A 6 -2.67 7.85 1.63
C ALA A 6 -3.81 6.87 1.30
N GLU A 7 -5.07 7.32 1.33
CA GLU A 7 -6.24 6.51 1.01
C GLU A 7 -6.90 7.02 -0.27
N GLN A 8 -7.13 6.09 -1.21
CA GLN A 8 -7.66 6.37 -2.53
C GLN A 8 -8.90 5.49 -2.77
N PRO A 9 -10.09 6.07 -2.96
CA PRO A 9 -11.25 5.30 -3.37
C PRO A 9 -10.94 4.52 -4.66
N ILE A 10 -11.30 3.23 -4.72
CA ILE A 10 -11.02 2.36 -5.87
C ILE A 10 -11.50 3.00 -7.19
N ALA A 11 -12.64 3.68 -7.17
CA ALA A 11 -13.17 4.38 -8.35
C ALA A 11 -12.23 5.48 -8.85
N VAL A 12 -11.65 6.27 -7.93
CA VAL A 12 -10.70 7.35 -8.24
C VAL A 12 -9.35 6.76 -8.69
N ALA A 13 -8.84 5.75 -7.97
CA ALA A 13 -7.61 5.07 -8.32
C ALA A 13 -7.67 4.43 -9.71
N ARG A 14 -8.82 3.79 -10.06
CA ARG A 14 -9.03 3.21 -11.39
C ARG A 14 -9.05 4.26 -12.50
N ALA A 15 -9.66 5.42 -12.24
CA ALA A 15 -9.71 6.52 -13.22
C ALA A 15 -8.32 7.17 -13.43
N ASN A 16 -7.42 7.09 -12.44
CA ASN A 16 -6.11 7.76 -12.44
C ASN A 16 -4.95 6.75 -12.29
N LEU A 17 -5.10 5.53 -12.79
CA LEU A 17 -4.19 4.42 -12.49
C LEU A 17 -2.72 4.71 -12.86
N SER A 18 -2.50 5.32 -14.03
CA SER A 18 -1.15 5.67 -14.49
C SER A 18 -0.46 6.67 -13.57
N GLU A 19 -1.19 7.70 -13.12
CA GLU A 19 -0.68 8.70 -12.17
C GLU A 19 -0.39 8.06 -10.81
N LEU A 20 -1.29 7.22 -10.31
CA LEU A 20 -1.11 6.47 -9.06
C LEU A 20 0.17 5.62 -9.10
N ILE A 21 0.37 4.82 -10.16
CA ILE A 21 1.55 3.97 -10.31
C ILE A 21 2.83 4.81 -10.41
N ASN A 22 2.79 5.92 -11.15
CA ASN A 22 3.94 6.83 -11.24
C ASN A 22 4.29 7.40 -9.87
N ASN A 23 3.30 7.81 -9.07
CA ASN A 23 3.54 8.34 -7.73
C ASN A 23 4.10 7.27 -6.78
N VAL A 24 3.60 6.03 -6.86
CA VAL A 24 4.14 4.90 -6.08
C VAL A 24 5.61 4.67 -6.42
N ARG A 25 5.96 4.69 -7.71
CA ARG A 25 7.34 4.47 -8.18
C ARG A 25 8.28 5.62 -7.86
N LEU A 26 7.88 6.85 -8.20
CA LEU A 26 8.74 8.05 -8.09
C LEU A 26 8.88 8.54 -6.65
N LEU A 27 7.78 8.55 -5.91
CA LEU A 27 7.75 9.07 -4.53
C LEU A 27 7.98 7.98 -3.49
N ARG A 28 8.13 6.71 -3.92
CA ARG A 28 8.21 5.53 -3.05
C ARG A 28 7.08 5.47 -2.01
N ARG A 29 5.89 5.94 -2.40
CA ARG A 29 4.73 6.07 -1.51
C ARG A 29 3.76 4.91 -1.71
N SER A 30 3.22 4.40 -0.61
CA SER A 30 2.12 3.43 -0.65
C SER A 30 0.76 4.13 -0.59
N TYR A 31 -0.21 3.65 -1.36
CA TYR A 31 -1.60 4.10 -1.30
C TYR A 31 -2.54 2.95 -0.98
N PHE A 32 -3.40 3.12 0.01
CA PHE A 32 -4.47 2.17 0.30
C PHE A 32 -5.64 2.41 -0.64
N LEU A 33 -6.12 1.34 -1.28
CA LEU A 33 -7.32 1.35 -2.08
C LEU A 33 -8.53 1.08 -1.18
N THR A 34 -9.48 2.01 -1.16
CA THR A 34 -10.65 1.95 -0.29
C THR A 34 -11.95 1.74 -1.06
N SER A 35 -12.87 1.00 -0.43
CA SER A 35 -14.25 0.83 -0.90
C SER A 35 -15.18 0.92 0.30
N ARG A 36 -16.21 1.78 0.23
CA ARG A 36 -17.11 2.06 1.36
C ARG A 36 -16.33 2.28 2.67
N ASP A 37 -15.29 3.12 2.58
CA ASP A 37 -14.39 3.49 3.68
C ASP A 37 -13.60 2.35 4.32
N LYS A 38 -13.57 1.17 3.69
CA LYS A 38 -12.74 0.04 4.10
C LYS A 38 -11.56 -0.13 3.17
N ARG A 39 -10.36 -0.26 3.73
CA ARG A 39 -9.15 -0.65 3.00
C ARG A 39 -9.35 -2.06 2.43
N GLN A 40 -9.18 -2.20 1.12
CA GLN A 40 -9.33 -3.47 0.40
C GLN A 40 -7.99 -3.99 -0.10
N ALA A 41 -7.10 -3.08 -0.51
CA ALA A 41 -5.77 -3.41 -1.02
C ALA A 41 -4.83 -2.22 -0.79
N ALA A 42 -3.55 -2.41 -1.07
CA ALA A 42 -2.58 -1.33 -1.15
C ALA A 42 -1.79 -1.45 -2.44
N VAL A 43 -1.48 -0.31 -3.04
CA VAL A 43 -0.48 -0.22 -4.11
C VAL A 43 0.82 0.26 -3.47
N VAL A 44 1.87 -0.53 -3.61
CA VAL A 44 3.16 -0.34 -2.94
C VAL A 44 4.31 -0.37 -3.95
N PRO A 45 5.48 0.19 -3.61
CA PRO A 45 6.71 -0.02 -4.38
C PRO A 45 7.00 -1.52 -4.55
N VAL A 46 7.62 -1.90 -5.67
CA VAL A 46 7.81 -3.31 -6.04
C VAL A 46 8.68 -4.04 -5.02
N GLU A 47 9.73 -3.37 -4.54
CA GLU A 47 10.68 -3.92 -3.58
C GLU A 47 9.99 -4.26 -2.25
N LEU A 48 9.04 -3.41 -1.83
CA LEU A 48 8.22 -3.69 -0.65
C LEU A 48 7.28 -4.87 -0.88
N GLY A 49 6.67 -4.95 -2.06
CA GLY A 49 5.84 -6.10 -2.45
C GLY A 49 6.61 -7.42 -2.44
N GLU A 50 7.84 -7.42 -2.97
CA GLU A 50 8.72 -8.59 -2.98
C GLU A 50 9.09 -9.05 -1.57
N LEU A 51 9.44 -8.12 -0.68
CA LEU A 51 9.72 -8.43 0.73
C LEU A 51 8.50 -9.04 1.43
N ILE A 52 7.31 -8.48 1.20
CA ILE A 52 6.05 -9.01 1.75
C ILE A 52 5.81 -10.44 1.25
N LEU A 53 6.08 -10.73 -0.02
CA LEU A 53 5.93 -12.07 -0.57
C LEU A 53 6.94 -13.06 0.02
N GLN A 54 8.21 -12.63 0.21
CA GLN A 54 9.26 -13.46 0.80
C GLN A 54 8.92 -13.92 2.22
N VAL A 55 8.21 -13.11 3.01
CA VAL A 55 7.80 -13.48 4.37
C VAL A 55 6.47 -14.24 4.43
N GLY A 56 5.83 -14.52 3.28
CA GLY A 56 4.58 -15.30 3.23
C GLY A 56 3.30 -14.46 3.16
N GLY A 57 3.38 -13.19 2.75
CA GLY A 57 2.23 -12.32 2.52
C GLY A 57 2.05 -11.24 3.60
N ALA A 58 1.03 -10.40 3.40
CA ALA A 58 0.82 -9.18 4.18
C ALA A 58 0.60 -9.46 5.69
N ASP A 59 -0.16 -10.51 6.03
CA ASP A 59 -0.40 -10.86 7.43
C ASP A 59 0.87 -11.34 8.14
N ALA A 60 1.73 -12.08 7.44
CA ALA A 60 3.01 -12.51 7.97
C ALA A 60 3.96 -11.32 8.17
N ALA A 61 4.02 -10.41 7.20
CA ALA A 61 4.77 -9.16 7.31
C ALA A 61 4.29 -8.30 8.49
N ALA A 62 2.97 -8.17 8.66
CA ALA A 62 2.38 -7.43 9.77
C ALA A 62 2.77 -8.03 11.13
N ARG A 63 2.72 -9.36 11.29
CA ARG A 63 3.15 -10.03 12.52
C ARG A 63 4.62 -9.78 12.84
N ILE A 64 5.51 -9.83 11.84
CA ILE A 64 6.94 -9.55 12.02
C ILE A 64 7.12 -8.11 12.54
N LEU A 65 6.43 -7.16 11.93
CA LEU A 65 6.46 -5.75 12.36
C LEU A 65 5.94 -5.58 13.78
N THR A 66 4.79 -6.19 14.11
CA THR A 66 4.21 -6.14 15.47
C THR A 66 5.20 -6.67 16.50
N ALA A 67 5.78 -7.85 16.26
CA ALA A 67 6.78 -8.43 17.17
C ALA A 67 7.99 -7.50 17.36
N HIS A 68 8.45 -6.83 16.30
CA HIS A 68 9.55 -5.86 16.39
C HIS A 68 9.17 -4.63 17.23
N LEU A 69 7.96 -4.10 17.07
CA LEU A 69 7.46 -2.95 17.83
C LEU A 69 7.19 -3.26 19.31
N GLU A 70 6.91 -4.52 19.65
CA GLU A 70 6.74 -4.95 21.05
C GLU A 70 8.08 -5.16 21.78
N THR A 71 9.18 -5.34 21.02
CA THR A 71 10.51 -5.60 21.60
C THR A 71 11.36 -4.31 21.74
N GLY A 72 10.90 -3.18 21.21
CA GLY A 72 11.60 -1.89 21.23
C GLY A 72 10.88 -0.85 22.09
#